data_AF-A0A7V2TVJ5-F1
#
_entry.id   AF-A0A7V2TVJ5-F1
#
_cell.length_a   1.000
_cell.length_b   1.000
_cell.length_c   1.000
_cell.angle_alpha   90.00
_cell.angle_beta   90.00
_cell.angle_gamma   90.00
#
_symmetry.space_group_name_H-M   'P 1'
#
loop_
_entity.id
_entity.type
_entity.pdbx_description
1 polymer ?
#
loop_
_entity_poly.entity_id
_entity_poly.type
_entity_poly.pdbx_seq_one_letter_code
_entity_poly.pdbx_strand_id
1 'polypeptide(L)'
;PLGAALAIPSTFRWFGLRRKQECTSCAACGEGCGSLAIDRHGRIDQRECLLCLDCMVLYYDSKTCPPLTKERKLRTKAGLPLTPIGVDGYFIPIKPVKA
;
A
#
# COMPACT_ATOMS: atom_id res chain seq x y z
N PRO A 1 7.57 19.97 33.25
CA PRO A 1 7.34 20.83 32.06
C PRO A 1 8.32 20.64 30.87
N LEU A 2 9.51 20.04 31.04
CA LEU A 2 10.44 19.75 29.94
C LEU A 2 10.18 18.41 29.22
N GLY A 3 9.49 17.46 29.86
CA GLY A 3 9.21 16.14 29.28
C GLY A 3 8.21 16.14 28.11
N ALA A 4 7.34 17.15 28.02
CA ALA A 4 6.37 17.24 26.94
C ALA A 4 7.00 17.63 25.59
N ALA A 5 8.08 18.41 25.61
CA ALA A 5 8.76 18.84 24.38
C ALA A 5 9.46 17.69 23.65
N LEU A 6 9.93 16.67 24.37
CA LEU A 6 10.54 15.46 23.81
C LEU A 6 9.52 14.49 23.19
N ALA A 7 8.24 14.58 23.55
CA ALA A 7 7.19 13.69 23.04
C ALA A 7 6.52 14.18 21.75
N ILE A 8 6.69 15.46 21.40
CA ILE A 8 6.05 16.09 20.24
C ILE A 8 6.63 15.64 18.88
N PRO A 9 7.96 15.46 18.69
CA PRO A 9 8.46 15.19 17.34
C PRO A 9 8.13 13.78 16.81
N SER A 10 7.80 12.80 17.67
CA SER A 10 7.59 11.42 17.24
C SER A 10 6.17 11.11 16.74
N THR A 11 5.18 11.95 17.06
CA THR A 11 3.77 11.73 16.68
C THR A 11 3.39 12.33 15.33
N PHE A 12 4.10 13.35 14.87
CA PHE A 12 3.81 14.04 13.61
C PHE A 12 4.66 13.48 12.47
N ARG A 13 4.18 12.45 11.77
CA ARG A 13 4.87 11.95 10.58
C ARG A 13 4.36 12.66 9.35
N TRP A 14 5.26 13.39 8.71
CA TRP A 14 4.94 14.21 7.53
C TRP A 14 4.70 13.34 6.29
N PHE A 15 5.21 12.11 6.27
CA PHE A 15 5.05 11.18 5.16
C PHE A 15 4.49 9.85 5.65
N GLY A 16 3.28 9.52 5.18
CA GLY A 16 2.65 8.22 5.41
C GLY A 16 3.12 7.16 4.42
N LEU A 17 2.85 5.90 4.74
CA LEU A 17 3.02 4.81 3.79
C LEU A 17 2.00 4.95 2.65
N ARG A 18 2.37 4.47 1.46
CA ARG A 18 1.53 4.61 0.27
C ARG A 18 0.39 3.59 0.30
N ARG A 19 -0.80 4.02 -0.12
CA ARG A 19 -1.99 3.18 -0.30
C ARG A 19 -2.59 3.45 -1.68
N LYS A 20 -3.20 2.43 -2.27
CA LYS A 20 -3.92 2.54 -3.54
C LYS A 20 -5.33 3.06 -3.28
N GLN A 21 -6.03 3.55 -4.30
CA GLN A 21 -7.42 3.98 -4.12
C GLN A 21 -8.36 2.80 -3.78
N GLU A 22 -8.09 1.65 -4.38
CA GLU A 22 -8.82 0.39 -4.16
C GLU A 22 -8.61 -0.19 -2.75
N CYS A 23 -7.62 0.31 -2.02
CA CYS A 23 -7.39 -0.09 -0.63
C CYS A 23 -8.54 0.28 0.31
N THR A 24 -9.44 1.18 -0.11
CA THR A 24 -10.63 1.55 0.67
C THR A 24 -11.65 0.42 0.75
N SER A 25 -11.74 -0.42 -0.29
CA SER A 25 -12.63 -1.59 -0.35
C SER A 25 -11.90 -2.92 -0.14
N CYS A 26 -10.57 -2.91 -0.18
CA CYS A 26 -9.73 -4.09 -0.01
C CYS A 26 -9.18 -4.18 1.42
N ALA A 27 -9.57 -5.23 2.14
CA ALA A 27 -9.14 -5.48 3.52
C ALA A 27 -7.81 -6.24 3.66
N ALA A 28 -7.20 -6.73 2.56
CA ALA A 28 -6.06 -7.66 2.62
C ALA A 28 -4.86 -7.17 3.46
N CYS A 29 -4.48 -5.89 3.32
CA CYS A 29 -3.40 -5.33 4.14
C CYS A 29 -3.80 -5.12 5.60
N GLY A 30 -5.09 -4.87 5.88
CA GLY A 30 -5.59 -4.69 7.24
C GLY A 30 -5.59 -5.99 8.01
N GLU A 31 -6.10 -7.06 7.39
CA GLU A 31 -6.08 -8.42 7.96
C GLU A 31 -4.65 -8.95 8.18
N GLY A 32 -3.71 -8.57 7.32
CA GLY A 32 -2.30 -8.95 7.44
C GLY A 32 -1.47 -8.04 8.37
N CYS A 33 -2.05 -6.97 8.92
CA CYS A 33 -1.31 -6.04 9.77
C CYS A 33 -1.22 -6.55 11.21
N GLY A 34 -0.05 -7.04 11.63
CA GLY A 34 0.14 -7.58 12.99
C GLY A 34 -0.06 -6.56 14.13
N SER A 35 0.05 -5.25 13.85
CA SER A 35 -0.24 -4.18 14.81
C SER A 35 -1.68 -3.66 14.75
N LEU A 36 -2.49 -4.15 13.81
CA LEU A 36 -3.87 -3.71 13.57
C LEU A 36 -4.03 -2.21 13.30
N ALA A 37 -2.95 -1.53 12.90
CA ALA A 37 -2.92 -0.10 12.66
C ALA A 37 -3.64 0.36 11.38
N ILE A 38 -4.34 -0.53 10.66
CA ILE A 38 -5.05 -0.22 9.42
C ILE A 38 -6.54 -0.41 9.65
N ASP A 39 -7.32 0.66 9.44
CA ASP A 39 -8.77 0.62 9.62
C ASP A 39 -9.50 -0.13 8.48
N ARG A 40 -10.82 -0.31 8.65
CA ARG A 40 -11.69 -0.96 7.64
C ARG A 40 -11.75 -0.22 6.30
N HIS A 41 -11.39 1.07 6.29
CA HIS A 41 -11.29 1.90 5.09
C HIS A 41 -9.87 1.96 4.53
N GLY A 42 -8.95 1.13 5.06
CA GLY A 42 -7.58 1.04 4.59
C GLY A 42 -6.68 2.23 4.95
N ARG A 43 -7.09 3.10 5.89
CA ARG A 43 -6.28 4.20 6.41
C ARG A 43 -5.36 3.68 7.52
N ILE A 44 -4.14 4.23 7.57
CA ILE A 44 -3.14 3.83 8.57
C ILE A 44 -3.17 4.82 9.73
N ASP A 45 -3.40 4.33 10.95
CA ASP A 45 -3.19 5.11 12.17
C ASP A 45 -1.69 5.14 12.49
N GLN A 46 -1.12 6.34 12.43
CA GLN A 46 0.30 6.56 12.69
C GLN A 46 0.69 6.33 14.14
N ARG A 47 -0.27 6.39 15.08
CA ARG A 47 -0.04 6.18 16.50
C ARG A 47 0.12 4.71 16.86
N GLU A 48 -0.48 3.82 16.06
CA GLU A 48 -0.44 2.37 16.25
C GLU A 48 0.54 1.68 15.30
N CYS A 49 0.89 2.32 14.17
CA CYS A 49 1.76 1.73 13.16
C CYS A 49 3.23 1.58 13.61
N LEU A 50 3.71 0.33 13.70
CA LEU A 50 5.08 -0.01 14.11
C LEU A 50 6.14 0.04 13.00
N LEU A 51 5.78 0.39 11.75
CA LEU A 51 6.70 0.40 10.60
C LEU A 51 7.42 -0.90 10.24
N CYS A 52 6.76 -2.05 10.40
CA CYS A 52 7.30 -3.31 9.89
C CYS A 52 7.42 -3.35 8.35
N LEU A 53 6.70 -2.47 7.62
CA LEU A 53 6.64 -2.39 6.16
C LEU A 53 6.04 -3.62 5.45
N ASP A 54 5.45 -4.58 6.17
CA ASP A 54 4.79 -5.75 5.56
C ASP A 54 3.69 -5.34 4.58
N CYS A 55 2.91 -4.32 4.93
CA CYS A 55 1.88 -3.77 4.04
C CYS A 55 2.47 -3.14 2.76
N MET A 56 3.70 -2.63 2.81
CA MET A 56 4.40 -2.09 1.64
C MET A 56 4.98 -3.19 0.76
N VAL A 57 5.45 -4.29 1.36
CA VAL A 57 5.85 -5.49 0.60
C VAL A 57 4.64 -6.03 -0.16
N LEU A 58 3.51 -6.20 0.54
CA LEU A 58 2.24 -6.63 -0.06
C LEU A 58 1.74 -5.65 -1.13
N TYR A 59 1.93 -4.35 -0.93
CA TYR A 59 1.52 -3.31 -1.88
C TYR A 59 2.17 -3.47 -3.27
N TYR A 60 3.41 -3.97 -3.34
CA TYR A 60 4.13 -4.22 -4.59
C TYR A 60 4.08 -5.69 -5.03
N ASP A 61 3.41 -6.58 -4.29
CA ASP A 61 3.34 -7.99 -4.64
C ASP A 61 2.23 -8.28 -5.66
N SER A 62 2.64 -8.61 -6.88
CA SER A 62 1.74 -9.00 -7.98
C SER A 62 0.99 -10.32 -7.79
N LYS A 63 1.39 -11.14 -6.80
CA LYS A 63 0.78 -12.44 -6.51
C LYS A 63 -0.21 -12.37 -5.35
N THR A 64 0.02 -11.47 -4.40
CA THR A 64 -0.76 -11.42 -3.16
C THR A 64 -1.72 -10.22 -3.12
N CYS A 65 -1.35 -9.07 -3.70
CA CYS A 65 -2.23 -7.90 -3.75
C CYS A 65 -3.44 -8.18 -4.68
N PRO A 66 -4.70 -8.16 -4.19
CA PRO A 66 -5.88 -8.50 -5.00
C PRO A 66 -5.99 -7.73 -6.34
N PRO A 67 -5.79 -6.40 -6.41
CA PRO A 67 -5.86 -5.69 -7.68
C PRO A 67 -4.74 -6.09 -8.66
N LEU A 68 -3.50 -6.24 -8.17
CA LEU A 68 -2.38 -6.65 -9.02
C LEU A 68 -2.51 -8.09 -9.50
N THR A 69 -2.99 -8.99 -8.65
CA THR A 69 -3.26 -10.38 -9.03
C THR A 69 -4.34 -10.46 -10.10
N LYS A 70 -5.39 -9.65 -9.98
CA LYS A 70 -6.44 -9.56 -11.00
C LYS A 70 -5.86 -9.10 -12.33
N GLU A 71 -5.10 -8.01 -12.34
CA GLU A 71 -4.49 -7.48 -13.57
C GLU A 71 -3.46 -8.45 -14.17
N ARG A 72 -2.58 -9.04 -13.35
CA ARG A 72 -1.62 -10.06 -13.77
C ARG A 72 -2.31 -11.21 -14.48
N LYS A 73 -3.35 -11.79 -13.86
CA LYS A 73 -4.12 -12.90 -14.45
C LYS A 73 -4.75 -12.51 -15.79
N LEU A 74 -5.30 -11.29 -15.91
CA LEU A 74 -5.86 -10.76 -17.15
C LEU A 74 -4.79 -10.64 -18.24
N ARG A 75 -3.64 -10.04 -17.92
CA ARG A 75 -2.51 -9.88 -18.86
C ARG A 75 -1.95 -11.23 -19.31
N THR A 76 -1.74 -12.16 -18.37
CA THR A 76 -1.27 -13.52 -18.68
C THR A 76 -2.26 -14.26 -19.59
N LYS A 77 -3.58 -14.16 -19.34
CA LYS A 77 -4.60 -14.78 -20.19
C LYS A 77 -4.62 -14.17 -21.61
N ALA A 78 -4.38 -12.86 -21.72
CA ALA A 78 -4.35 -12.14 -22.98
C ALA A 78 -3.01 -12.24 -23.73
N GLY A 79 -2.00 -12.93 -23.18
CA GLY A 79 -0.66 -12.99 -23.76
C GLY A 79 0.09 -11.65 -23.75
N LEU A 80 -0.31 -10.71 -22.88
CA LEU A 80 0.31 -9.40 -22.75
C LEU A 80 1.53 -9.46 -21.83
N PRO A 81 2.59 -8.66 -22.10
CA PRO A 81 3.74 -8.58 -21.23
C PRO A 81 3.39 -8.04 -19.83
N LEU A 82 4.01 -8.62 -18.81
CA LEU A 82 4.01 -8.07 -17.45
C LEU A 82 5.08 -6.98 -17.37
N THR A 83 4.64 -5.74 -17.25
CA THR A 83 5.52 -4.59 -17.06
C THR A 83 5.99 -4.51 -15.61
N PRO A 84 7.05 -3.75 -15.30
CA PRO A 84 7.39 -3.47 -13.91
C PRO A 84 6.26 -2.67 -13.22
N ILE A 85 6.21 -2.77 -11.90
CA ILE A 85 5.25 -2.03 -11.07
C ILE A 85 5.85 -0.64 -10.78
N GLY A 86 5.07 0.40 -11.06
CA GLY A 86 5.46 1.79 -10.84
C GLY A 86 5.42 2.18 -9.36
N VAL A 87 5.88 3.40 -9.06
CA VAL A 87 5.90 3.96 -7.69
C VAL A 87 4.51 4.21 -7.10
N ASP A 88 3.51 4.30 -7.97
CA ASP A 88 2.08 4.35 -7.68
C ASP A 88 1.49 2.97 -7.32
N GLY A 89 2.31 1.92 -7.42
CA GLY A 89 1.97 0.56 -7.08
C GLY A 89 1.10 -0.14 -8.11
N TYR A 90 0.99 0.38 -9.33
CA TYR A 90 0.27 -0.28 -10.43
C TYR A 90 1.25 -0.78 -11.48
N PHE A 91 0.82 -1.74 -12.29
CA PHE A 91 1.60 -2.14 -13.46
C PHE A 91 1.69 -0.96 -14.43
N ILE A 92 2.91 -0.63 -14.89
CA ILE A 92 3.09 0.43 -15.88
C ILE A 92 2.29 0.07 -17.14
N PRO A 93 1.48 0.98 -17.72
CA PRO A 93 0.66 0.65 -18.88
C PRO A 93 1.53 0.34 -20.11
N ILE A 94 1.13 -0.67 -20.89
CA ILE A 94 1.88 -1.12 -22.10
C ILE A 94 1.82 -0.07 -23.20
N LYS A 95 0.67 0.60 -23.32
CA LYS A 95 0.50 1.77 -24.19
C LYS A 95 0.60 3.01 -23.30
N PRO A 96 1.48 3.98 -23.60
CA PRO A 96 1.54 5.21 -22.81
C PRO A 96 0.19 5.90 -22.90
N VAL A 97 -0.47 6.08 -21.75
CA VAL A 97 -1.67 6.91 -21.66
C VAL A 97 -1.17 8.35 -21.73
N LYS A 98 -1.66 9.12 -22.70
CA LYS A 98 -1.33 10.54 -22.82
C LYS A 98 -1.82 11.22 -21.54
N ALA A 99 -0.90 11.86 -20.82
CA ALA A 99 -1.18 12.61 -19.60
C ALA A 99 -2.21 13.72 -19.83
#